data_AF-A0A9Q0VZ80-F1
#
_entry.id   AF-A0A9Q0VZ80-F1
#
_cell.length_a   1.000
_cell.length_b   1.000
_cell.length_c   1.000
_cell.angle_alpha   90.00
_cell.angle_beta   90.00
_cell.angle_gamma   90.00
#
_symmetry.space_group_name_H-M   'P 1'
#
loop_
_entity.id
_entity.type
_entity.pdbx_description
1 polymer ?
#
loop_
_entity_poly.entity_id
_entity_poly.type
_entity_poly.pdbx_seq_one_letter_code
_entity_poly.pdbx_strand_id
1 'polypeptide(L)'
;MESFIDDLIQPDGWLPWLGTFGLKTCWYTEFNNYGPGSSKKLRVKWNGIKTINRQHAMDFTPARFLKGDSWIKATGIPYAPFLPRHLLCPAIPPLLPFATVAVAAIAGTEKLSRNAAVNTITHRPSDS
;
A
#
# COMPACT_ATOMS: atom_id res chain seq x y z
N MET A 1 9.35 -8.73 -5.19
CA MET A 1 7.92 -8.91 -5.52
C MET A 1 7.25 -7.58 -5.31
N GLU A 2 6.20 -7.26 -6.08
CA GLU A 2 5.52 -5.96 -5.99
C GLU A 2 6.49 -4.77 -6.19
N SER A 3 7.46 -4.93 -7.09
CA SER A 3 8.55 -3.97 -7.29
C SER A 3 8.59 -3.46 -8.72
N PHE A 4 8.93 -2.17 -8.89
CA PHE A 4 9.33 -1.64 -10.19
C PHE A 4 10.73 -2.16 -10.54
N ILE A 5 10.91 -2.63 -11.77
CA ILE A 5 12.19 -3.07 -12.32
C ILE A 5 12.40 -2.33 -13.63
N ASP A 6 13.41 -1.46 -13.63
CA ASP A 6 13.79 -0.70 -14.82
C ASP A 6 14.58 -1.55 -15.84
N ASP A 7 14.86 -0.99 -17.01
CA ASP A 7 15.47 -1.69 -18.14
C ASP A 7 16.95 -2.07 -17.95
N LEU A 8 17.57 -1.62 -16.85
CA LEU A 8 18.93 -1.98 -16.46
C LEU A 8 19.12 -3.49 -16.22
N ILE A 9 18.07 -4.20 -15.79
CA ILE A 9 18.17 -5.63 -15.49
C ILE A 9 18.19 -6.45 -16.79
N GLN A 10 19.26 -7.24 -16.96
CA GLN A 10 19.40 -8.14 -18.10
C GLN A 10 18.20 -9.09 -18.23
N PRO A 11 17.72 -9.40 -19.45
CA PRO A 11 16.55 -10.25 -19.65
C PRO A 11 16.68 -11.64 -19.02
N ASP A 12 17.89 -12.19 -18.93
CA ASP A 12 18.21 -13.45 -18.26
C ASP A 12 17.91 -13.42 -16.75
N GLY A 13 18.00 -12.24 -16.13
CA GLY A 13 17.65 -11.91 -14.75
C GLY A 13 18.59 -12.42 -13.66
N TRP A 14 19.00 -13.69 -13.73
CA TRP A 14 19.80 -14.34 -12.71
C TRP A 14 21.12 -14.84 -13.29
N LEU A 15 22.20 -14.75 -12.50
CA LEU A 15 23.55 -15.17 -12.89
C LEU A 15 24.02 -16.35 -12.05
N PRO A 16 24.66 -17.38 -12.65
CA PRO A 16 25.21 -18.49 -11.89
C PRO A 16 26.26 -17.99 -10.90
N TRP A 17 26.27 -18.56 -9.69
CA TRP A 17 27.32 -18.28 -8.73
C TRP A 17 28.66 -18.88 -9.18
N LEU A 18 28.68 -20.20 -9.42
CA LEU A 18 29.86 -20.94 -9.87
C LEU A 18 29.42 -22.12 -10.75
N GLY A 19 29.59 -22.00 -12.06
CA GLY A 19 29.19 -23.04 -13.01
C GLY A 19 27.74 -23.48 -12.80
N THR A 20 27.53 -24.78 -12.51
CA THR A 20 26.20 -25.35 -12.26
C THR A 20 25.82 -25.44 -10.78
N PHE A 21 26.62 -24.85 -9.87
CA PHE A 21 26.34 -24.89 -8.44
C PHE A 21 25.01 -24.19 -8.12
N GLY A 22 24.16 -24.86 -7.33
CA GLY A 22 22.91 -24.29 -6.85
C GLY A 22 21.79 -24.18 -7.90
N LEU A 23 22.04 -24.34 -9.20
CA LEU A 23 21.01 -24.10 -10.24
C LEU A 23 19.78 -25.01 -10.09
N LYS A 24 19.96 -26.20 -9.51
CA LYS A 24 18.86 -27.15 -9.27
C LYS A 24 18.18 -26.96 -7.91
N THR A 25 18.88 -26.39 -6.94
CA THR A 25 18.48 -26.37 -5.52
C THR A 25 18.16 -24.98 -5.00
N CYS A 26 18.57 -23.91 -5.69
CA CYS A 26 18.19 -22.55 -5.33
C CYS A 26 16.67 -22.39 -5.38
N TRP A 27 16.18 -21.34 -4.72
CA TRP A 27 14.76 -21.02 -4.70
C TRP A 27 14.61 -19.53 -5.03
N TYR A 28 14.39 -19.24 -6.31
CA TYR A 28 14.20 -17.87 -6.80
C TYR A 28 12.81 -17.72 -7.41
N THR A 29 12.20 -16.55 -7.22
CA THR A 29 10.88 -16.28 -7.77
C THR A 29 10.66 -14.78 -7.96
N GLU A 30 9.83 -14.46 -8.94
CA GLU A 30 9.41 -13.11 -9.26
C GLU A 30 7.87 -13.06 -9.30
N PHE A 31 7.30 -12.25 -8.41
CA PHE A 31 5.85 -12.10 -8.25
C PHE A 31 5.43 -10.63 -8.40
N ASN A 32 4.51 -10.37 -9.32
CA ASN A 32 3.88 -9.08 -9.59
C ASN A 32 4.86 -7.88 -9.69
N ASN A 33 6.02 -8.10 -10.32
CA ASN A 33 6.94 -7.00 -10.64
C ASN A 33 6.43 -6.27 -11.90
N TYR A 34 6.68 -4.97 -11.99
CA TYR A 34 6.24 -4.11 -13.10
C TYR A 34 7.40 -3.25 -13.62
N GLY A 35 7.24 -2.61 -14.79
CA GLY A 35 8.30 -1.86 -15.45
C GLY A 35 8.95 -2.61 -16.63
N PRO A 36 9.83 -1.94 -17.40
CA PRO A 36 10.40 -2.48 -18.63
C PRO A 36 11.28 -3.73 -18.40
N GLY A 37 11.97 -3.82 -17.25
CA GLY A 37 12.81 -4.97 -16.90
C GLY A 37 12.08 -6.12 -16.22
N SER A 38 10.76 -6.03 -15.99
CA SER A 38 10.01 -7.06 -15.23
C SER A 38 9.59 -8.28 -16.05
N SER A 39 9.80 -8.26 -17.37
CA SER A 39 9.43 -9.36 -18.25
C SER A 39 10.18 -10.65 -17.90
N LYS A 40 9.43 -11.71 -17.63
CA LYS A 40 9.99 -13.03 -17.29
C LYS A 40 10.28 -13.92 -18.51
N LYS A 41 9.99 -13.45 -19.72
CA LYS A 41 10.00 -14.26 -20.95
C LYS A 41 11.37 -14.90 -21.18
N LEU A 42 12.42 -14.08 -21.07
CA LEU A 42 13.81 -14.46 -21.36
C LEU A 42 14.60 -14.92 -20.12
N ARG A 43 13.97 -14.94 -18.94
CA ARG A 43 14.62 -15.43 -17.72
C ARG A 43 15.15 -16.85 -17.92
N VAL A 44 16.33 -17.11 -17.37
CA VAL A 44 16.94 -18.43 -17.35
C VAL A 44 15.99 -19.49 -16.77
N LYS A 45 16.07 -20.72 -17.27
CA LYS A 45 15.09 -21.80 -16.95
C LYS A 45 15.64 -22.82 -15.94
N TRP A 46 16.38 -22.36 -14.94
CA TRP A 46 16.92 -23.24 -13.92
C TRP A 46 15.81 -23.88 -13.10
N ASN A 47 15.99 -25.14 -12.67
CA ASN A 47 15.00 -25.83 -11.84
C ASN A 47 14.76 -25.09 -10.51
N GLY A 48 15.74 -24.35 -10.00
CA GLY A 48 15.57 -23.53 -8.80
C GLY A 48 14.70 -22.29 -8.97
N ILE A 49 14.37 -21.87 -10.20
CA ILE A 49 13.45 -20.76 -10.45
C ILE A 49 12.01 -21.28 -10.40
N LYS A 50 11.24 -20.76 -9.47
CA LYS A 50 9.87 -21.18 -9.17
C LYS A 50 8.87 -20.15 -9.65
N THR A 51 7.83 -20.63 -10.30
CA THR A 51 6.62 -19.85 -10.54
C THR A 51 5.68 -20.04 -9.37
N ILE A 52 5.25 -18.94 -8.77
CA ILE A 52 4.36 -18.96 -7.60
C ILE A 52 3.06 -18.20 -7.89
N ASN A 53 2.00 -18.59 -7.19
CA ASN A 53 0.75 -17.85 -7.16
C ASN A 53 0.72 -16.88 -5.96
N ARG A 54 -0.35 -16.10 -5.86
CA ARG A 54 -0.55 -15.14 -4.76
C ARG A 54 -0.53 -15.81 -3.38
N GLN A 55 -1.08 -17.02 -3.27
CA GLN A 55 -1.16 -17.71 -1.98
C GLN A 55 0.22 -18.08 -1.44
N HIS A 56 1.13 -18.53 -2.31
CA HIS A 56 2.54 -18.74 -1.95
C HIS A 56 3.28 -17.43 -1.71
N ALA A 57 2.99 -16.37 -2.50
CA ALA A 57 3.63 -15.07 -2.29
C ALA A 57 3.30 -14.47 -0.90
N MET A 58 2.12 -14.78 -0.35
CA MET A 58 1.76 -14.40 1.02
C MET A 58 2.73 -14.96 2.07
N ASP A 59 3.33 -16.13 1.86
CA ASP A 59 4.23 -16.76 2.84
C ASP A 59 5.55 -15.99 2.99
N PHE A 60 5.89 -15.14 2.02
CA PHE A 60 7.05 -14.25 2.05
C PHE A 60 6.72 -12.84 2.55
N THR A 61 5.49 -12.60 3.03
CA THR A 61 5.11 -11.29 3.61
C THR A 61 5.61 -11.15 5.04
N PRO A 62 5.83 -9.92 5.55
CA PRO A 62 6.36 -9.71 6.90
C PRO A 62 5.56 -10.39 8.00
N ALA A 63 4.22 -10.41 7.91
CA ALA A 63 3.39 -11.04 8.93
C ALA A 63 3.52 -12.57 8.96
N ARG A 64 3.75 -13.24 7.82
CA ARG A 64 3.93 -14.70 7.78
C ARG A 64 5.38 -15.12 7.98
N PHE A 65 6.30 -14.50 7.24
CA PHE A 65 7.70 -14.90 7.22
C PHE A 65 8.44 -14.52 8.50
N LEU A 66 8.27 -13.26 8.95
CA LEU A 66 8.98 -12.72 10.10
C LEU A 66 8.14 -12.72 11.38
N LYS A 67 6.88 -13.16 11.29
CA LYS A 67 5.87 -12.96 12.35
C LYS A 67 5.81 -11.49 12.80
N GLY A 68 5.94 -10.56 11.86
CA GLY A 68 6.20 -9.14 12.10
C GLY A 68 5.21 -8.45 13.04
N ASP A 69 3.95 -8.89 13.06
CA ASP A 69 2.89 -8.35 13.92
C ASP A 69 3.22 -8.42 15.42
N SER A 70 4.04 -9.38 15.86
CA SER A 70 4.38 -9.53 17.27
C SER A 70 5.42 -8.52 17.76
N TRP A 71 6.20 -7.91 16.87
CA TRP A 71 7.34 -7.08 17.27
C TRP A 71 7.45 -5.75 16.52
N ILE A 72 7.12 -5.70 15.22
CA ILE A 72 7.22 -4.46 14.42
C ILE A 72 6.18 -3.44 14.89
N LYS A 73 4.94 -3.88 15.17
CA LYS A 73 3.87 -2.97 15.64
C LYS A 73 4.26 -2.18 16.89
N ALA A 74 4.97 -2.82 17.81
CA ALA A 74 5.42 -2.19 19.05
C ALA A 74 6.48 -1.11 18.83
N THR A 75 7.19 -1.12 17.69
CA THR A 75 8.19 -0.09 17.36
C THR A 75 7.57 1.24 16.92
N GLY A 76 6.28 1.25 16.56
CA GLY A 76 5.62 2.42 15.97
C GLY A 76 6.02 2.71 14.51
N ILE A 77 6.91 1.91 13.91
CA ILE A 77 7.32 2.07 12.53
C ILE A 77 6.22 1.54 11.58
N PRO A 78 5.77 2.32 10.59
CA PRO A 78 4.82 1.85 9.59
C PRO A 78 5.40 0.67 8.78
N TYR A 79 4.62 -0.40 8.60
CA TYR A 79 4.98 -1.50 7.72
C TYR A 79 3.74 -2.13 7.07
N ALA A 80 3.94 -2.79 5.93
CA ALA A 80 2.89 -3.55 5.23
C ALA A 80 2.96 -5.03 5.62
N PRO A 81 2.04 -5.56 6.45
CA PRO A 81 2.10 -6.94 6.93
C PRO A 81 1.82 -7.99 5.85
N PHE A 82 1.02 -7.65 4.82
CA PHE A 82 0.50 -8.57 3.81
C PHE A 82 0.52 -7.95 2.41
N LEU A 83 0.25 -8.76 1.38
CA LEU A 83 0.08 -8.27 0.01
C LEU A 83 -1.21 -7.43 -0.12
N PRO A 84 -1.16 -6.27 -0.79
CA PRO A 84 -2.34 -5.43 -1.00
C PRO A 84 -3.43 -6.22 -1.74
N ARG A 85 -4.66 -6.20 -1.23
CA ARG A 85 -5.77 -7.04 -1.72
C ARG A 85 -6.42 -6.51 -3.00
N HIS A 86 -6.07 -5.29 -3.40
CA HIS A 86 -6.40 -4.68 -4.68
C HIS A 86 -5.19 -3.90 -5.17
N LEU A 87 -4.93 -3.96 -6.49
CA LEU A 87 -4.03 -3.04 -7.19
C LEU A 87 -4.63 -1.62 -7.13
N LEU A 88 -4.65 -1.02 -5.96
CA LEU A 88 -4.53 0.42 -5.87
C LEU A 88 -3.04 0.65 -6.10
N CYS A 89 -2.69 0.88 -7.36
CA CYS A 89 -1.60 1.78 -7.66
C CYS A 89 -1.71 2.92 -6.63
N PRO A 90 -0.70 3.19 -5.79
CA PRO A 90 -0.58 4.55 -5.31
C PRO A 90 -0.31 5.34 -6.58
N ALA A 91 -1.39 5.85 -7.18
CA ALA A 91 -1.29 6.97 -8.09
C ALA A 91 -0.40 7.95 -7.34
N ILE A 92 0.76 8.19 -7.93
CA ILE A 92 1.72 9.22 -7.58
C ILE A 92 0.93 10.40 -6.99
N PRO A 93 1.10 10.77 -5.71
CA PRO A 93 0.44 11.97 -5.22
C PRO A 93 0.96 13.11 -6.11
N PRO A 94 0.08 13.89 -6.76
CA PRO A 94 0.54 15.06 -7.50
C PRO A 94 1.30 15.93 -6.52
N LEU A 95 2.52 16.31 -6.92
CA LEU A 95 3.39 17.22 -6.20
C LEU A 95 2.54 18.38 -5.67
N LEU A 96 2.30 18.41 -4.36
CA LEU A 96 1.68 19.56 -3.71
C LEU A 96 2.69 20.71 -3.83
N PRO A 97 2.36 21.83 -4.49
CA PRO A 97 3.21 23.00 -4.45
C PRO A 97 3.04 23.65 -3.07
N PHE A 98 4.16 23.79 -2.38
CA PHE A 98 4.49 24.77 -1.34
C PHE A 98 3.49 24.98 -0.19
N ALA A 99 3.99 24.69 1.01
CA ALA A 99 3.43 25.12 2.28
C ALA A 99 2.98 26.59 2.25
N THR A 100 1.71 26.84 2.58
CA THR A 100 1.30 28.11 3.17
C THR A 100 0.79 27.84 4.57
N VAL A 101 1.54 28.34 5.54
CA VAL A 101 1.17 28.44 6.95
C VAL A 101 -0.09 29.31 7.03
N ALA A 102 -1.22 28.75 7.48
CA ALA A 102 -2.37 29.55 7.89
C ALA A 102 -2.20 29.92 9.37
N VAL A 103 -1.80 31.17 9.61
CA VAL A 103 -1.82 31.84 10.91
C VAL A 103 -3.28 32.06 11.34
N ALA A 104 -3.54 31.82 12.61
CA ALA A 104 -4.83 31.99 13.27
C ALA A 104 -5.33 33.44 13.25
N ALA A 105 -6.66 33.61 13.12
CA ALA A 105 -7.35 34.82 13.54
C ALA A 105 -8.60 34.44 14.35
N ILE A 106 -8.56 34.77 15.64
CA ILE A 106 -9.66 34.72 16.59
C ILE A 106 -10.27 36.13 16.61
N ALA A 107 -11.55 36.26 16.25
CA ALA A 107 -12.46 37.37 16.56
C ALA A 107 -13.87 36.87 16.21
N GLY A 108 -14.95 37.02 16.96
CA GLY A 108 -15.28 37.93 18.04
C GLY A 108 -16.77 38.28 17.89
N THR A 109 -17.58 37.83 18.84
CA THR A 109 -18.84 38.43 19.37
C THR A 109 -20.00 38.88 18.45
N GLU A 110 -21.17 38.26 18.70
CA GLU A 110 -22.57 38.74 18.73
C GLU A 110 -22.98 40.06 18.04
N LYS A 111 -24.08 40.02 17.24
CA LYS A 111 -25.28 40.83 17.50
C LYS A 111 -26.53 40.39 16.72
N LEU A 112 -27.64 40.36 17.46
CA LEU A 112 -29.05 40.28 17.07
C LEU A 112 -29.44 41.18 15.89
N SER A 113 -30.44 40.75 15.09
CA SER A 113 -31.75 41.44 14.99
C SER A 113 -32.73 40.79 13.99
N ARG A 114 -33.85 40.29 14.54
CA ARG A 114 -35.28 40.37 14.13
C ARG A 114 -35.68 40.36 12.65
N ASN A 115 -36.59 39.43 12.30
CA ASN A 115 -37.96 39.64 11.75
C ASN A 115 -38.55 38.26 11.37
N ALA A 116 -39.45 37.66 12.17
CA ALA A 116 -40.91 37.85 12.22
C ALA A 116 -41.70 37.23 11.04
N ALA A 117 -42.29 36.06 11.28
CA ALA A 117 -43.55 35.53 10.72
C ALA A 117 -43.87 34.20 11.47
N VAL A 118 -44.58 34.20 12.60
CA VAL A 118 -46.06 34.30 12.80
C VAL A 118 -46.80 32.98 12.49
N ASN A 119 -47.33 32.38 13.58
CA ASN A 119 -48.55 31.56 13.71
C ASN A 119 -48.53 30.08 13.22
N THR A 120 -49.12 29.05 13.87
CA THR A 120 -50.09 28.91 14.98
C THR A 120 -50.19 27.43 15.43
N ILE A 121 -50.27 27.20 16.76
CA ILE A 121 -51.06 26.23 17.57
C ILE A 121 -51.42 24.84 16.99
N THR A 122 -51.07 23.75 17.69
CA THR A 122 -52.03 22.80 18.34
C THR A 122 -51.39 21.79 19.31
N HIS A 123 -51.87 21.86 20.55
CA HIS A 123 -52.13 20.85 21.59
C HIS A 123 -51.30 19.55 21.78
N ARG A 124 -50.80 19.46 23.01
CA ARG A 124 -50.42 18.27 23.80
C ARG A 124 -51.68 17.56 24.31
N PRO A 125 -51.73 16.22 24.37
CA PRO A 125 -52.65 15.52 25.26
C PRO A 125 -51.96 15.19 26.59
N SER A 126 -52.63 15.55 27.67
CA SER A 126 -52.47 14.98 29.01
C SER A 126 -53.54 13.92 29.18
N ASP A 127 -53.16 12.75 29.68
CA ASP A 127 -53.97 11.78 30.42
C ASP A 127 -52.93 10.78 30.97
N SER A 128 -52.99 10.21 32.16
CA SER A 128 -53.84 10.33 33.36
C SER A 128 -53.14 9.49 34.43
#